data_AF-A0A7S3I3K8-F1
#
_entry.id   AF-A0A7S3I3K8-F1
#
_cell.length_a   1.000
_cell.length_b   1.000
_cell.length_c   1.000
_cell.angle_alpha   90.00
_cell.angle_beta   90.00
_cell.angle_gamma   90.00
#
_symmetry.space_group_name_H-M   'P 1'
#
loop_
_entity.id
_entity.type
_entity.pdbx_description
1 polymer ?
#
loop_
_entity_poly.entity_id
_entity_poly.type
_entity_poly.pdbx_seq_one_letter_code
_entity_poly.pdbx_strand_id
1 'polypeptide(L)'
;DIWSLGAVLYEMVALSPPFTARDMKGLYNKVVKGVYPAIPKTFSSDLSSMIANLLKVDPKKRPSAEQILHMPVFIAKYNERRSSGNFGEENKELIGTIRMPK
;
A
#
# COMPACT_ATOMS: atom_id res chain seq x y z
N ASP A 1 -0.35 9.41 6.35
CA ASP A 1 0.58 8.55 5.59
C ASP A 1 0.16 7.09 5.50
N ILE A 2 0.11 6.32 6.59
CA ILE A 2 -0.26 4.88 6.50
C ILE A 2 -1.64 4.65 5.86
N TRP A 3 -2.61 5.53 6.15
CA TRP A 3 -3.93 5.48 5.52
C TRP A 3 -3.87 5.75 4.01
N SER A 4 -3.14 6.79 3.60
CA SER A 4 -2.99 7.11 2.17
C SER A 4 -2.22 6.02 1.42
N LEU A 5 -1.25 5.38 2.05
CA LEU A 5 -0.61 4.17 1.51
C LEU A 5 -1.62 3.04 1.28
N GLY A 6 -2.50 2.77 2.26
CA GLY A 6 -3.57 1.79 2.11
C GLY A 6 -4.53 2.13 0.96
N ALA A 7 -4.85 3.41 0.79
CA ALA A 7 -5.71 3.87 -0.30
C ALA A 7 -5.04 3.70 -1.67
N VAL A 8 -3.77 4.07 -1.81
CA VAL A 8 -2.99 3.88 -3.03
C VAL A 8 -2.84 2.39 -3.37
N LEU A 9 -2.52 1.54 -2.39
CA LEU A 9 -2.45 0.09 -2.60
C LEU A 9 -3.78 -0.50 -3.07
N TYR A 10 -4.90 -0.06 -2.48
CA TYR A 10 -6.22 -0.47 -2.91
C TYR A 10 -6.51 -0.01 -4.35
N GLU A 11 -6.24 1.25 -4.68
CA GLU A 11 -6.47 1.80 -6.02
C GLU A 11 -5.68 1.07 -7.10
N MET A 12 -4.44 0.67 -6.82
CA MET A 12 -3.62 -0.08 -7.77
C MET A 12 -4.23 -1.44 -8.14
N VAL A 13 -5.00 -2.07 -7.24
CA VAL A 13 -5.58 -3.40 -7.49
C VAL A 13 -7.06 -3.38 -7.85
N ALA A 14 -7.80 -2.38 -7.38
CA ALA A 14 -9.23 -2.23 -7.61
C ALA A 14 -9.55 -1.21 -8.73
N LEU A 15 -8.54 -0.50 -9.23
CA LEU A 15 -8.62 0.55 -10.25
C LEU A 15 -9.64 1.66 -9.92
N SER A 16 -9.93 1.81 -8.63
CA SER A 16 -10.91 2.74 -8.09
C SER A 16 -10.61 3.03 -6.61
N PRO A 17 -10.98 4.21 -6.08
CA PRO A 17 -10.74 4.54 -4.67
C PRO A 17 -11.52 3.63 -3.72
N PRO A 18 -10.99 3.32 -2.52
CA PRO A 18 -11.69 2.49 -1.53
C PRO A 18 -13.00 3.11 -1.05
N PHE A 19 -13.05 4.44 -0.95
CA PHE A 19 -14.22 5.18 -0.49
C PHE A 19 -14.69 6.17 -1.55
N THR A 20 -15.87 5.92 -2.11
CA THR A 20 -16.53 6.79 -3.10
C THR A 20 -17.97 7.08 -2.67
N ALA A 21 -18.45 8.29 -2.91
CA ALA A 21 -19.84 8.68 -2.63
C ALA A 21 -20.28 9.81 -3.56
N ARG A 22 -21.59 10.07 -3.62
CA ARG A 22 -22.17 11.17 -4.42
C ARG A 22 -21.97 12.54 -3.78
N ASP A 23 -21.78 12.60 -2.48
CA ASP A 23 -21.61 13.82 -1.70
C ASP A 23 -20.59 13.62 -0.54
N MET A 24 -20.18 14.73 0.07
CA MET A 24 -19.19 14.72 1.16
C MET A 24 -19.71 14.01 2.42
N LYS A 25 -21.02 14.11 2.70
CA LYS A 25 -21.65 13.46 3.86
C LYS A 25 -21.61 11.94 3.71
N GLY A 26 -21.92 11.41 2.54
CA GLY A 26 -21.84 10.01 2.21
C GLY A 26 -20.40 9.49 2.24
N LEU A 27 -19.45 10.29 1.74
CA LEU A 27 -18.03 9.94 1.79
C LEU A 27 -17.55 9.83 3.24
N TYR A 28 -17.84 10.84 4.06
CA TYR A 28 -17.52 10.84 5.49
C TYR A 28 -18.11 9.61 6.20
N ASN A 29 -19.39 9.31 5.96
CA ASN A 29 -20.04 8.14 6.54
C ASN A 29 -19.37 6.82 6.16
N LYS A 30 -18.92 6.66 4.91
CA LYS A 30 -18.20 5.46 4.47
C LYS A 30 -16.82 5.36 5.12
N VAL A 31 -16.08 6.46 5.19
CA VAL A 31 -14.75 6.52 5.82
C VAL A 31 -14.85 6.18 7.30
N VAL A 32 -15.81 6.76 8.04
CA VAL A 32 -15.98 6.48 9.48
C VAL A 32 -16.45 5.05 9.74
N LYS A 33 -17.27 4.47 8.85
CA LYS A 33 -17.63 3.05 8.94
C LYS A 33 -16.46 2.11 8.60
N GLY A 34 -15.47 2.60 7.84
CA GLY A 34 -14.35 1.78 7.37
C GLY A 34 -14.76 0.66 6.41
N VAL A 35 -15.91 0.80 5.76
CA VAL A 35 -16.44 -0.21 4.82
C VAL A 35 -16.13 0.22 3.40
N TYR A 36 -15.42 -0.63 2.69
CA TYR A 36 -15.07 -0.49 1.28
C TYR A 36 -15.25 -1.85 0.57
N PRO A 37 -15.41 -1.88 -0.77
CA PRO A 37 -15.56 -3.13 -1.51
C PRO A 37 -14.33 -4.04 -1.34
N ALA A 38 -14.52 -5.35 -1.38
CA ALA A 38 -13.38 -6.27 -1.37
C ALA A 38 -12.60 -6.15 -2.68
N ILE A 39 -11.26 -6.28 -2.60
CA ILE A 39 -10.41 -6.33 -3.80
C ILE A 39 -10.73 -7.59 -4.64
N PRO A 40 -10.42 -7.60 -5.94
CA PRO A 40 -10.63 -8.76 -6.80
C PRO A 40 -9.98 -10.04 -6.21
N LYS A 41 -10.69 -11.17 -6.29
CA LYS A 41 -10.22 -12.47 -5.74
C LYS A 41 -9.00 -13.05 -6.47
N THR A 42 -8.56 -12.43 -7.56
CA THR A 42 -7.33 -12.78 -8.29
C THR A 42 -6.07 -12.42 -7.49
N PHE A 43 -6.18 -11.50 -6.52
CA PHE A 43 -5.09 -11.12 -5.64
C PHE A 43 -5.04 -12.01 -4.39
N SER A 44 -3.87 -12.06 -3.75
CA SER A 44 -3.66 -12.88 -2.56
C SER A 44 -4.47 -12.38 -1.36
N SER A 45 -4.84 -13.32 -0.48
CA SER A 45 -5.45 -13.00 0.82
C SER A 45 -4.55 -12.12 1.68
N ASP A 46 -3.24 -12.26 1.55
CA ASP A 46 -2.27 -11.47 2.30
C ASP A 46 -2.32 -10.00 1.89
N LEU A 47 -2.46 -9.72 0.59
CA LEU A 47 -2.61 -8.35 0.09
C LEU A 47 -3.92 -7.72 0.58
N SER A 48 -5.02 -8.46 0.52
CA SER A 48 -6.31 -8.03 1.07
C SER A 48 -6.20 -7.70 2.57
N SER A 49 -5.51 -8.56 3.33
CA SER A 49 -5.28 -8.38 4.77
C SER A 49 -4.38 -7.19 5.06
N MET A 50 -3.33 -6.98 4.25
CA MET A 50 -2.45 -5.84 4.36
C MET A 50 -3.23 -4.53 4.15
N ILE A 51 -4.01 -4.42 3.07
CA ILE A 51 -4.86 -3.25 2.82
C ILE A 51 -5.84 -3.01 3.99
N ALA A 52 -6.45 -4.06 4.53
CA ALA A 52 -7.37 -3.96 5.66
C ALA A 52 -6.71 -3.47 6.97
N ASN A 53 -5.42 -3.76 7.18
CA ASN A 53 -4.66 -3.23 8.30
C ASN A 53 -4.30 -1.75 8.12
N LEU A 54 -4.03 -1.32 6.88
CA LEU A 54 -3.69 0.07 6.58
C LEU A 54 -4.92 0.99 6.60
N LEU A 55 -6.08 0.47 6.20
CA LEU A 55 -7.37 1.17 6.17
C LEU A 55 -8.20 1.02 7.47
N LYS A 56 -7.57 0.71 8.61
CA LYS A 56 -8.28 0.73 9.90
C LYS A 56 -8.71 2.16 10.25
N VAL A 57 -9.99 2.34 10.61
CA VAL A 57 -10.54 3.66 10.98
C VAL A 57 -9.78 4.24 12.17
N ASP A 58 -9.56 3.43 13.20
CA ASP A 58 -8.74 3.80 14.35
C ASP A 58 -7.25 3.87 13.95
N PRO A 59 -6.61 5.07 14.01
CA PRO A 59 -5.22 5.22 13.64
C PRO A 59 -4.26 4.43 14.53
N LYS A 60 -4.63 4.16 15.80
CA LYS A 60 -3.77 3.40 16.73
C LYS A 60 -3.69 1.91 16.39
N LYS A 61 -4.64 1.41 15.59
CA LYS A 61 -4.68 0.02 15.12
C LYS A 61 -3.94 -0.18 13.80
N ARG A 62 -3.45 0.88 13.18
CA ARG A 62 -2.66 0.80 11.96
C ARG A 62 -1.20 0.47 12.33
N PRO A 63 -0.53 -0.41 11.57
CA PRO A 63 0.89 -0.65 11.77
C PRO A 63 1.71 0.58 11.38
N SER A 64 2.86 0.78 12.03
CA SER A 64 3.87 1.73 11.57
C SER A 64 4.53 1.26 10.27
N ALA A 65 5.19 2.17 9.56
CA ALA A 65 5.96 1.80 8.36
C ALA A 65 7.00 0.71 8.66
N GLU A 66 7.69 0.82 9.79
CA GLU A 66 8.65 -0.19 10.25
C GLU A 66 7.96 -1.54 10.49
N GLN A 67 6.80 -1.58 11.15
CA GLN A 67 6.05 -2.82 11.36
C GLN A 67 5.61 -3.47 10.05
N ILE A 68 5.22 -2.67 9.05
CA ILE A 68 4.85 -3.16 7.72
C ILE A 68 6.04 -3.87 7.05
N LEU A 69 7.24 -3.28 7.11
CA LEU A 69 8.45 -3.85 6.53
C LEU A 69 8.87 -5.16 7.21
N HIS A 70 8.51 -5.34 8.48
CA HIS A 70 8.77 -6.57 9.24
C HIS A 70 7.66 -7.62 9.12
N MET A 71 6.59 -7.37 8.37
CA MET A 71 5.54 -8.37 8.18
C MET A 71 6.08 -9.58 7.40
N PRO A 72 5.78 -10.83 7.83
CA PRO A 72 6.26 -12.03 7.15
C PRO A 72 5.93 -12.07 5.66
N VAL A 73 4.71 -11.65 5.27
CA VAL A 73 4.32 -11.55 3.86
C VAL A 73 5.23 -10.60 3.07
N PHE A 74 5.56 -9.44 3.65
CA PHE A 74 6.39 -8.46 2.99
C PHE A 74 7.81 -8.99 2.81
N ILE A 75 8.40 -9.54 3.87
CA ILE A 75 9.76 -10.12 3.84
C ILE A 75 9.83 -11.27 2.84
N ALA A 76 8.87 -12.19 2.85
CA ALA A 76 8.82 -13.31 1.91
C ALA A 76 8.81 -12.82 0.45
N LYS A 77 7.90 -11.89 0.12
CA LYS A 77 7.80 -11.33 -1.25
C LYS A 77 8.99 -10.47 -1.63
N TYR A 78 9.55 -9.70 -0.70
CA TYR A 78 10.75 -8.90 -0.92
C TYR A 78 11.94 -9.80 -1.25
N ASN A 79 12.15 -10.87 -0.50
CA ASN A 79 13.25 -11.81 -0.74
C ASN A 79 13.06 -12.60 -2.05
N GLU A 80 11.85 -13.05 -2.36
CA GLU A 80 11.52 -13.67 -3.66
C GLU A 80 11.89 -12.75 -4.83
N ARG A 81 11.49 -11.47 -4.76
CA ARG A 81 11.77 -10.46 -5.79
C ARG A 81 13.24 -10.12 -5.87
N ARG A 82 13.93 -10.00 -4.74
CA ARG A 82 15.36 -9.70 -4.67
C ARG A 82 16.21 -10.82 -5.25
N SER A 83 15.83 -12.08 -5.03
CA SER A 83 16.49 -13.24 -5.64
C SER A 83 16.20 -13.36 -7.15
N SER A 84 15.08 -12.78 -7.60
CA SER A 84 14.65 -12.80 -9.01
C SER A 84 15.09 -11.57 -9.80
N GLY A 85 15.62 -10.52 -9.14
CA GLY A 85 15.91 -9.22 -9.74
C GLY A 85 17.25 -8.66 -9.31
N ASN A 86 18.22 -8.65 -10.22
CA ASN A 86 19.48 -7.92 -10.14
C ASN A 86 19.27 -6.39 -10.27
N PHE A 87 18.21 -5.84 -9.65
CA PHE A 87 17.76 -4.46 -9.80
C PHE A 87 18.71 -3.43 -9.16
N GLY A 88 19.73 -3.91 -8.44
CA GLY A 88 20.71 -3.11 -7.69
C GLY A 88 22.03 -2.83 -8.43
N GLU A 89 22.30 -3.48 -9.57
CA GLU A 89 23.51 -3.19 -10.36
C GLU A 89 23.27 -2.13 -11.44
N GLU A 90 22.18 -2.22 -12.21
CA GLU A 90 21.90 -1.27 -13.31
C GLU A 90 21.60 0.17 -12.83
N ASN A 91 21.04 0.34 -11.63
CA ASN A 91 20.65 1.67 -11.14
C ASN A 91 21.77 2.46 -10.45
N LYS A 92 22.94 1.86 -10.19
CA LYS A 92 24.09 2.58 -9.59
C LYS A 92 24.70 3.62 -10.53
N GLU A 93 24.68 3.37 -11.84
CA GLU A 93 25.13 4.32 -12.86
C GLU A 93 24.16 5.50 -13.04
N LEU A 94 22.85 5.23 -12.95
CA LEU A 94 21.79 6.22 -13.16
C LEU A 94 21.65 7.22 -12.00
N ILE A 95 21.90 6.80 -10.76
CA ILE A 95 21.92 7.71 -9.59
C ILE A 95 23.22 8.51 -9.48
N GLY A 96 24.30 8.07 -10.13
CA GLY A 96 25.58 8.81 -10.18
C GLY A 96 25.60 9.97 -11.18
N THR A 97 24.61 10.03 -12.09
CA THR A 97 24.52 11.07 -13.14
C THR A 97 23.70 12.29 -12.73
N ILE A 98 23.03 12.26 -11.57
CA ILE A 98 22.28 13.42 -11.04
C ILE A 98 23.26 14.38 -10.38
N ARG A 99 23.74 15.38 -11.12
CA ARG A 99 24.50 16.50 -10.55
C ARG A 99 23.55 17.43 -9.80
N MET A 100 23.80 17.64 -8.50
CA MET A 100 23.15 18.71 -7.75
C MET A 100 23.75 20.08 -8.14
N PRO A 101 22.93 21.13 -8.30
CA PRO A 101 23.44 22.49 -8.51
C PRO A 101 24.27 22.94 -7.30
N LYS A 102 25.31 23.73 -7.53
CA LYS A 102 26.06 24.42 -6.48
C LYS A 102 25.22 25.54 -5.86
#